data_AF-A0A9P7ZLC3-F1
#
_entry.id   AF-A0A9P7ZLC3-F1
#
_cell.length_a   1.000
_cell.length_b   1.000
_cell.length_c   1.000
_cell.angle_alpha   90.00
_cell.angle_beta   90.00
_cell.angle_gamma   90.00
#
_symmetry.space_group_name_H-M   'P 1'
#
loop_
_entity.id
_entity.type
_entity.pdbx_description
1 polymer ?
#
loop_
_entity_poly.entity_id
_entity_poly.type
_entity_poly.pdbx_seq_one_letter_code
_entity_poly.pdbx_strand_id
1 'polypeptide(L)'
;MSTRSGSISSAPPRPRQIHRRVSCPVLSRSTLSSILKPPTNHLERKRRPSMSARRQEDGTLVIQWVVDTRKLWPKALRTVQLTTYAKRALDLLPKKEQVDVLKYVHVKDAKMALVSRLLKWYLISRYAPCAWDAATPTRNKNTKPVYIAPDGSEPVIFNVTHQAGLVVLIAAVRPKPGMSVGVDIVCPTERRDKDLGLISKDGWKEYVSMHEEVLSQPECTSLNRLPFKDLDHRLRYFYTLWCLREAYVKMTGEALLAPWLKRLEMRYFAPPEDAPISQTEIWFQGRLLEDVDFSDYAYQMLSQKNWQTVL
;
A
#
# COMPACT_ATOMS: atom_id res chain seq x y z
N MET A 1 -33.43 47.53 -31.63
CA MET A 1 -33.10 46.22 -31.02
C MET A 1 -31.86 45.67 -31.70
N SER A 2 -30.69 45.74 -31.06
CA SER A 2 -29.53 44.96 -31.48
C SER A 2 -28.64 44.78 -30.24
N THR A 3 -28.53 43.52 -29.80
CA THR A 3 -27.94 43.08 -28.55
C THR A 3 -26.44 42.87 -28.71
N ARG A 4 -25.67 43.38 -27.73
CA ARG A 4 -24.23 43.15 -27.58
C ARG A 4 -23.95 41.67 -27.26
N SER A 5 -23.10 41.03 -28.05
CA SER A 5 -22.47 39.75 -27.71
C SER A 5 -21.13 40.01 -27.01
N GLY A 6 -21.10 39.81 -25.69
CA GLY A 6 -19.86 39.73 -24.91
C GLY A 6 -19.52 38.26 -24.66
N SER A 7 -18.46 37.76 -25.28
CA SER A 7 -17.85 36.47 -24.96
C SER A 7 -16.74 36.66 -23.94
N ILE A 8 -17.04 36.41 -22.67
CA ILE A 8 -16.03 36.27 -21.62
C ILE A 8 -15.82 34.78 -21.40
N SER A 9 -14.76 34.23 -21.99
CA SER A 9 -14.22 32.92 -21.64
C SER A 9 -13.21 33.13 -20.51
N SER A 10 -13.62 32.83 -19.28
CA SER A 10 -12.72 32.75 -18.12
C SER A 10 -12.59 31.30 -17.69
N ALA A 11 -11.52 30.64 -18.13
CA ALA A 11 -11.10 29.37 -17.57
C ALA A 11 -10.77 29.54 -16.06
N PRO A 12 -11.16 28.61 -15.19
CA PRO A 12 -10.85 28.70 -13.77
C PRO A 12 -9.33 28.56 -13.53
N PRO A 13 -8.77 29.23 -12.51
CA PRO A 13 -7.35 29.19 -12.22
C PRO A 13 -6.94 27.78 -11.75
N ARG A 14 -5.89 27.23 -12.36
CA ARG A 14 -5.30 25.95 -11.96
C ARG A 14 -4.76 26.04 -10.53
N PRO A 15 -5.07 25.08 -9.63
CA PRO A 15 -4.45 25.04 -8.32
C PRO A 15 -2.94 24.78 -8.45
N ARG A 16 -2.14 25.55 -7.70
CA ARG A 16 -0.68 25.46 -7.66
C ARG A 16 -0.26 24.08 -7.13
N GLN A 17 0.31 23.25 -7.99
CA GLN A 17 0.91 21.96 -7.64
C GLN A 17 2.20 22.18 -6.81
N ILE A 18 2.23 21.64 -5.59
CA ILE A 18 3.44 21.58 -4.78
C ILE A 18 4.24 20.35 -5.20
N HIS A 19 5.14 20.52 -6.16
CA HIS A 19 6.12 19.50 -6.56
C HIS A 19 7.24 19.40 -5.52
N ARG A 20 7.45 18.21 -4.93
CA ARG A 20 8.78 17.77 -4.49
C ARG A 20 8.93 16.26 -4.66
N ARG A 21 9.83 15.83 -5.56
CA ARG A 21 10.36 14.46 -5.59
C ARG A 21 11.04 14.19 -4.24
N VAL A 22 10.65 13.12 -3.55
CA VAL A 22 11.31 12.68 -2.32
C VAL A 22 11.73 11.22 -2.50
N SER A 23 13.03 10.99 -2.55
CA SER A 23 13.64 9.67 -2.46
C SER A 23 13.50 9.13 -1.03
N CYS A 24 12.73 8.06 -0.83
CA CYS A 24 12.68 7.34 0.45
C CYS A 24 13.81 6.31 0.54
N PRO A 25 14.70 6.37 1.54
CA PRO A 25 15.75 5.37 1.71
C PRO A 25 15.18 4.05 2.27
N VAL A 26 15.69 2.92 1.79
CA VAL A 26 15.52 1.62 2.44
C VAL A 26 15.90 1.73 3.92
N LEU A 27 15.09 1.15 4.80
CA LEU A 27 15.36 1.13 6.24
C LEU A 27 16.79 0.61 6.47
N SER A 28 17.65 1.46 7.03
CA SER A 28 19.04 1.12 7.30
C SER A 28 19.13 -0.04 8.31
N ARG A 29 20.31 -0.69 8.41
CA ARG A 29 20.56 -1.75 9.41
C ARG A 29 20.23 -1.31 10.85
N SER A 30 20.39 -0.02 11.18
CA SER A 30 20.04 0.51 12.51
C SER A 30 18.52 0.58 12.74
N THR A 31 17.72 0.71 11.69
CA THR A 31 16.26 0.72 11.75
C THR A 31 15.67 -0.68 11.90
N LEU A 32 16.22 -1.68 11.18
CA LEU A 32 15.88 -3.10 11.44
C LEU A 32 16.24 -3.49 12.88
N SER A 33 17.37 -3.01 13.40
CA SER A 33 17.70 -3.17 14.82
C SER A 33 16.66 -2.48 15.72
N SER A 34 16.07 -1.35 15.31
CA SER A 34 15.06 -0.65 16.13
C SER A 34 13.74 -1.41 16.24
N ILE A 35 13.29 -2.05 15.15
CA ILE A 35 12.11 -2.93 15.16
C ILE A 35 12.36 -4.16 16.04
N LEU A 36 13.59 -4.68 16.03
CA LEU A 36 13.97 -5.86 16.81
C LEU A 36 14.38 -5.55 18.27
N LYS A 37 14.51 -4.27 18.64
CA LYS A 37 14.81 -3.77 19.99
C LYS A 37 13.77 -2.72 20.41
N PRO A 38 12.54 -3.14 20.81
CA PRO A 38 11.52 -2.18 21.23
C PRO A 38 11.97 -1.40 22.46
N PRO A 39 11.63 -0.11 22.57
CA PRO A 39 12.07 0.75 23.67
C PRO A 39 11.36 0.36 24.97
N THR A 40 12.11 0.41 26.07
CA THR A 40 11.58 0.11 27.42
C THR A 40 10.98 1.34 28.10
N ASN A 41 11.19 2.56 27.60
CA ASN A 41 10.62 3.78 28.16
C ASN A 41 10.31 4.90 27.12
N HIS A 42 9.54 5.90 27.56
CA HIS A 42 9.04 7.01 26.73
C HIS A 42 10.13 8.00 26.28
N LEU A 43 11.25 8.11 27.01
CA LEU A 43 12.34 9.04 26.71
C LEU A 43 13.25 8.52 25.59
N GLU A 44 13.51 7.20 25.56
CA GLU A 44 14.17 6.54 24.43
C GLU A 44 13.35 6.65 23.14
N ARG A 45 12.02 6.80 23.27
CA ARG A 45 11.16 7.02 22.11
C ARG A 45 11.55 8.34 21.42
N LYS A 46 11.52 9.50 22.09
CA LYS A 46 11.73 10.80 21.43
C LYS A 46 13.09 11.01 20.73
N ARG A 47 14.14 10.26 21.08
CA ARG A 47 15.54 10.54 20.64
C ARG A 47 16.00 9.90 19.31
N ARG A 48 15.19 9.07 18.64
CA ARG A 48 15.64 8.38 17.40
C ARG A 48 15.32 9.17 16.12
N PRO A 49 16.18 9.07 15.08
CA PRO A 49 15.98 9.80 13.82
C PRO A 49 14.64 9.44 13.19
N SER A 50 13.94 10.44 12.66
CA SER A 50 12.69 10.24 11.93
C SER A 50 12.96 9.47 10.64
N MET A 51 12.37 8.27 10.54
CA MET A 51 12.09 7.64 9.24
C MET A 51 11.22 8.57 8.39
N SER A 52 11.23 8.43 7.06
CA SER A 52 10.50 9.29 6.11
C SER A 52 9.09 9.63 6.62
N ALA A 53 8.97 10.84 7.13
CA ALA A 53 7.86 11.34 7.89
C ALA A 53 7.49 12.67 7.24
N ARG A 54 6.33 12.72 6.59
CA ARG A 54 5.82 13.98 6.07
C ARG A 54 4.81 14.51 7.08
N ARG A 55 5.17 15.62 7.72
CA ARG A 55 4.24 16.39 8.54
C ARG A 55 3.40 17.23 7.60
N GLN A 56 2.09 17.02 7.58
CA GLN A 56 1.17 17.95 6.92
C GLN A 56 1.04 19.22 7.78
N GLU A 57 0.65 20.33 7.16
CA GLU A 57 0.54 21.65 7.83
C GLU A 57 -0.41 21.61 9.04
N ASP A 58 -1.39 20.70 9.02
CA ASP A 58 -2.37 20.46 10.08
C ASP A 58 -1.88 19.61 11.27
N GLY A 59 -0.65 19.09 11.23
CA GLY A 59 -0.08 18.28 12.32
C GLY A 59 -0.33 16.76 12.22
N THR A 60 -1.07 16.30 11.20
CA THR A 60 -1.10 14.88 10.82
C THR A 60 0.28 14.45 10.35
N LEU A 61 0.75 13.32 10.85
CA LEU A 61 2.01 12.73 10.38
C LEU A 61 1.70 11.50 9.54
N VAL A 62 2.05 11.55 8.25
CA VAL A 62 1.98 10.39 7.36
C VAL A 62 3.30 9.63 7.41
N ILE A 63 3.19 8.32 7.61
CA ILE A 63 4.30 7.38 7.73
C ILE A 63 4.16 6.34 6.63
N GLN A 64 5.28 6.02 6.01
CA GLN A 64 5.39 4.92 5.07
C GLN A 64 6.63 4.11 5.37
N TRP A 65 6.48 2.80 5.51
CA TRP A 65 7.56 1.85 5.71
C TRP A 65 7.52 0.75 4.66
N VAL A 66 8.70 0.41 4.14
CA VAL A 66 8.90 -0.74 3.26
C VAL A 66 10.00 -1.60 3.86
N VAL A 67 9.72 -2.89 4.03
CA VAL A 67 10.70 -3.85 4.54
C VAL A 67 10.88 -4.98 3.54
N ASP A 68 12.13 -5.17 3.12
CA ASP A 68 12.53 -6.34 2.34
C ASP A 68 12.87 -7.51 3.27
N THR A 69 12.00 -8.52 3.29
CA THR A 69 12.14 -9.70 4.14
C THR A 69 13.04 -10.78 3.55
N ARG A 70 13.42 -10.68 2.27
CA ARG A 70 14.22 -11.71 1.57
C ARG A 70 15.60 -11.88 2.21
N LYS A 71 16.16 -10.78 2.72
CA LYS A 71 17.46 -10.74 3.41
C LYS A 71 17.37 -11.02 4.92
N LEU A 72 16.17 -11.13 5.47
CA LEU A 72 15.96 -11.39 6.89
C LEU A 72 16.05 -12.88 7.19
N TRP A 73 16.79 -13.22 8.25
CA TRP A 73 17.01 -14.59 8.72
C TRP A 73 17.37 -15.56 7.57
N PRO A 74 18.48 -15.32 6.84
CA PRO A 74 18.83 -16.09 5.65
C PRO A 74 19.06 -17.59 5.95
N LYS A 75 19.40 -17.93 7.20
CA LYS A 75 19.57 -19.31 7.66
C LYS A 75 18.25 -20.07 7.88
N ALA A 76 17.11 -19.38 7.95
CA ALA A 76 15.80 -20.03 8.05
C ALA A 76 15.30 -20.41 6.66
N LEU A 77 15.40 -21.70 6.34
CA LEU A 77 14.95 -22.29 5.07
C LEU A 77 13.54 -22.90 5.17
N ARG A 78 13.12 -23.24 6.40
CA ARG A 78 11.78 -23.76 6.72
C ARG A 78 11.13 -22.91 7.80
N THR A 79 9.81 -22.79 7.79
CA THR A 79 9.05 -21.98 8.76
C THR A 79 9.39 -22.30 10.21
N VAL A 80 9.48 -23.58 10.56
CA VAL A 80 9.80 -24.02 11.93
C VAL A 80 11.14 -23.47 12.45
N GLN A 81 12.11 -23.22 11.55
CA GLN A 81 13.44 -22.70 11.91
C GLN A 81 13.42 -21.22 12.31
N LEU A 82 12.31 -20.51 12.10
CA LEU A 82 12.13 -19.15 12.62
C LEU A 82 12.14 -19.14 14.16
N THR A 83 11.71 -20.22 14.82
CA THR A 83 11.78 -20.36 16.28
C THR A 83 13.22 -20.30 16.81
N THR A 84 14.22 -20.58 15.97
CA THR A 84 15.64 -20.47 16.29
C THR A 84 16.23 -19.19 15.73
N TYR A 85 16.18 -18.98 14.41
CA TYR A 85 16.90 -17.89 13.76
C TYR A 85 16.22 -16.53 13.90
N ALA A 86 14.90 -16.52 14.11
CA ALA A 86 14.09 -15.32 14.32
C ALA A 86 13.49 -15.26 15.74
N LYS A 87 14.00 -16.07 16.69
CA LYS A 87 13.45 -16.22 18.04
C LYS A 87 13.15 -14.88 18.71
N ARG A 88 14.14 -13.99 18.72
CA ARG A 88 14.02 -12.64 19.28
C ARG A 88 12.85 -11.85 18.70
N ALA A 89 12.63 -11.95 17.39
CA ALA A 89 11.55 -11.24 16.71
C ALA A 89 10.19 -11.87 17.01
N LEU A 90 10.10 -13.20 17.05
CA LEU A 90 8.90 -13.92 17.46
C LEU A 90 8.51 -13.62 18.91
N ASP A 91 9.47 -13.55 19.82
CA ASP A 91 9.24 -13.29 21.24
C ASP A 91 8.66 -11.89 21.51
N LEU A 92 8.70 -10.96 20.54
CA LEU A 92 8.04 -9.66 20.63
C LEU A 92 6.52 -9.74 20.41
N LEU A 93 6.03 -10.85 19.86
CA LEU A 93 4.61 -11.07 19.60
C LEU A 93 3.98 -11.95 20.70
N PRO A 94 2.68 -11.79 20.99
CA PRO A 94 1.95 -12.73 21.84
C PRO A 94 1.98 -14.16 21.30
N LYS A 95 1.83 -15.15 22.17
CA LYS A 95 1.89 -16.57 21.80
C LYS A 95 0.92 -16.96 20.68
N LYS A 96 -0.30 -16.42 20.69
CA LYS A 96 -1.28 -16.62 19.61
C LYS A 96 -0.74 -16.18 18.25
N GLU A 97 -0.14 -14.99 18.18
CA GLU A 97 0.43 -14.47 16.94
C GLU A 97 1.69 -15.23 16.49
N GLN A 98 2.51 -15.70 17.44
CA GLN A 98 3.65 -16.57 17.14
C GLN A 98 3.18 -17.85 16.44
N VAL A 99 2.13 -18.50 16.97
CA VAL A 99 1.54 -19.70 16.36
C VAL A 99 1.02 -19.40 14.96
N ASP A 100 0.32 -18.29 14.75
CA ASP A 100 -0.22 -17.94 13.43
C ASP A 100 0.88 -17.66 12.39
N VAL A 101 2.01 -17.07 12.79
CA VAL A 101 3.19 -16.90 11.92
C VAL A 101 3.78 -18.27 11.54
N LEU A 102 3.79 -19.21 12.47
CA LEU A 102 4.42 -20.53 12.27
C LEU A 102 3.54 -21.52 11.48
N LYS A 103 2.26 -21.20 11.23
CA LYS A 103 1.35 -22.01 10.39
C LYS A 103 1.65 -21.91 8.89
N TYR A 104 2.37 -20.89 8.43
CA TYR A 104 2.67 -20.72 7.02
C TYR A 104 3.56 -21.86 6.49
N VAL A 105 3.16 -22.46 5.38
CA VAL A 105 3.89 -23.58 4.75
C VAL A 105 5.27 -23.13 4.27
N HIS A 106 5.34 -21.99 3.58
CA HIS A 106 6.59 -21.48 3.06
C HIS A 106 7.20 -20.43 3.98
N VAL A 107 8.52 -20.54 4.20
CA VAL A 107 9.25 -19.64 5.09
C VAL A 107 9.20 -18.18 4.60
N LYS A 108 9.14 -17.94 3.29
CA LYS A 108 9.01 -16.59 2.73
C LYS A 108 7.74 -15.89 3.23
N ASP A 109 6.62 -16.62 3.29
CA ASP A 109 5.34 -16.09 3.72
C ASP A 109 5.32 -15.90 5.24
N ALA A 110 5.90 -16.85 5.98
CA ALA A 110 6.09 -16.71 7.42
C ALA A 110 6.93 -15.47 7.78
N LYS A 111 7.99 -15.16 7.03
CA LYS A 111 8.81 -13.95 7.22
C LYS A 111 8.01 -12.66 6.98
N MET A 112 7.25 -12.60 5.89
CA MET A 112 6.36 -11.45 5.61
C MET A 112 5.29 -11.30 6.69
N ALA A 113 4.67 -12.40 7.12
CA ALA A 113 3.66 -12.44 8.16
C ALA A 113 4.19 -11.96 9.53
N LEU A 114 5.42 -12.35 9.88
CA LEU A 114 6.12 -11.89 11.09
C LEU A 114 6.40 -10.39 11.03
N VAL A 115 7.01 -9.92 9.95
CA VAL A 115 7.35 -8.50 9.78
C VAL A 115 6.10 -7.62 9.73
N SER A 116 5.05 -8.04 9.02
CA SER A 116 3.77 -7.33 8.98
C SER A 116 3.18 -7.10 10.37
N ARG A 117 3.24 -8.12 11.26
CA ARG A 117 2.80 -7.99 12.66
C ARG A 117 3.69 -7.02 13.43
N LEU A 118 5.00 -7.20 13.37
CA LEU A 118 5.95 -6.35 14.08
C LEU A 118 5.86 -4.88 13.67
N LEU A 119 5.63 -4.58 12.39
CA LEU A 119 5.43 -3.21 11.93
C LEU A 119 4.18 -2.57 12.54
N LYS A 120 3.07 -3.31 12.65
CA LYS A 120 1.85 -2.82 13.31
C LYS A 120 2.07 -2.57 14.80
N TRP A 121 2.65 -3.53 15.52
CA TRP A 121 2.98 -3.39 16.94
C TRP A 121 3.94 -2.21 17.20
N TYR A 122 4.96 -2.08 16.36
CA TYR A 122 5.92 -0.98 16.44
C TYR A 122 5.26 0.37 16.16
N LEU A 123 4.41 0.47 15.12
CA LEU A 123 3.66 1.69 14.82
C LEU A 123 2.81 2.13 16.02
N ILE A 124 1.99 1.22 16.54
CA ILE A 124 1.05 1.54 17.62
C ILE A 124 1.82 1.92 18.89
N SER A 125 2.75 1.09 19.36
CA SER A 125 3.52 1.38 20.59
C SER A 125 4.35 2.67 20.49
N ARG A 126 4.71 3.07 19.27
CA ARG A 126 5.51 4.25 19.03
C ARG A 126 4.69 5.54 19.00
N TYR A 127 3.51 5.51 18.38
CA TYR A 127 2.74 6.70 18.02
C TYR A 127 1.39 6.80 18.71
N ALA A 128 0.87 5.72 19.27
CA ALA A 128 -0.25 5.76 20.19
C ALA A 128 0.24 5.94 21.65
N PRO A 129 -0.57 6.53 22.54
CA PRO A 129 -0.24 6.69 23.95
C PRO A 129 -0.41 5.37 24.72
N CYS A 130 0.35 4.34 24.34
CA CYS A 130 0.28 3.02 24.98
C CYS A 130 1.67 2.39 25.20
N ALA A 131 1.70 1.38 26.08
CA ALA A 131 2.83 0.48 26.25
C ALA A 131 2.86 -0.59 25.14
N TRP A 132 3.96 -1.34 25.02
CA TRP A 132 4.13 -2.34 23.96
C TRP A 132 3.10 -3.47 24.07
N ASP A 133 2.89 -4.00 25.27
CA ASP A 133 1.90 -5.02 25.59
C ASP A 133 0.46 -4.60 25.28
N ALA A 134 0.15 -3.31 25.44
CA ALA A 134 -1.14 -2.71 25.08
C ALA A 134 -1.26 -2.36 23.58
N ALA A 135 -0.19 -2.47 22.78
CA ALA A 135 -0.16 -2.07 21.37
C ALA A 135 -0.76 -3.11 20.41
N THR A 136 -1.76 -3.86 20.87
CA THR A 136 -2.33 -4.99 20.12
C THR A 136 -3.33 -4.50 19.08
N PRO A 137 -3.11 -4.74 17.77
CA PRO A 137 -4.12 -4.46 16.75
C PRO A 137 -5.34 -5.36 16.92
N THR A 138 -6.54 -4.79 16.80
CA THR A 138 -7.81 -5.52 16.68
C THR A 138 -8.28 -5.54 15.22
N ARG A 139 -9.49 -6.02 14.95
CA ARG A 139 -10.15 -5.98 13.65
C ARG A 139 -11.47 -5.22 13.74
N ASN A 140 -11.72 -4.37 12.74
CA ASN A 140 -13.02 -3.72 12.61
C ASN A 140 -14.07 -4.70 12.01
N LYS A 141 -15.30 -4.22 11.81
CA LYS A 141 -16.42 -4.98 11.23
C LYS A 141 -16.10 -5.63 9.86
N ASN A 142 -15.20 -5.02 9.09
CA ASN A 142 -14.80 -5.51 7.78
C ASN A 142 -13.47 -6.30 7.84
N THR A 143 -13.08 -6.77 9.03
CA THR A 143 -11.84 -7.51 9.31
C THR A 143 -10.53 -6.74 9.12
N LYS A 144 -10.57 -5.46 8.73
CA LYS A 144 -9.37 -4.62 8.58
C LYS A 144 -8.70 -4.44 9.94
N PRO A 145 -7.37 -4.66 10.05
CA PRO A 145 -6.65 -4.38 11.29
C PRO A 145 -6.72 -2.91 11.68
N VAL A 146 -7.06 -2.62 12.93
CA VAL A 146 -7.16 -1.26 13.49
C VAL A 146 -6.62 -1.23 14.90
N TYR A 147 -6.38 -0.03 15.43
CA TYR A 147 -6.09 0.18 16.85
C TYR A 147 -7.05 1.22 17.43
N ILE A 148 -7.83 0.79 18.41
CA ILE A 148 -8.78 1.64 19.14
C ILE A 148 -8.22 1.80 20.55
N ALA A 149 -7.94 3.04 20.94
CA ALA A 149 -7.47 3.37 22.28
C ALA A 149 -8.59 3.18 23.32
N PRO A 150 -8.26 3.10 24.62
CA PRO A 150 -9.27 2.90 25.68
C PRO A 150 -10.37 3.97 25.73
N ASP A 151 -10.07 5.18 25.24
CA ASP A 151 -11.03 6.28 25.12
C ASP A 151 -11.92 6.20 23.85
N GLY A 152 -11.79 5.13 23.07
CA GLY A 152 -12.51 4.91 21.82
C GLY A 152 -11.90 5.60 20.60
N SER A 153 -10.80 6.36 20.76
CA SER A 153 -10.15 7.07 19.65
C SER A 153 -9.27 6.15 18.79
N GLU A 154 -9.02 6.57 17.55
CA GLU A 154 -8.03 5.95 16.65
C GLU A 154 -6.82 6.89 16.48
N PRO A 155 -5.87 6.94 17.44
CA PRO A 155 -4.74 7.87 17.39
C PRO A 155 -3.79 7.59 16.21
N VAL A 156 -3.89 6.40 15.63
CA VAL A 156 -3.19 6.01 14.41
C VAL A 156 -4.09 5.11 13.57
N ILE A 157 -4.25 5.46 12.30
CA ILE A 157 -4.85 4.59 11.28
C ILE A 157 -3.75 4.06 10.37
N PHE A 158 -3.88 2.83 9.90
CA PHE A 158 -2.87 2.20 9.06
C PHE A 158 -3.44 1.16 8.11
N ASN A 159 -2.69 0.87 7.07
CA ASN A 159 -2.92 -0.26 6.20
C ASN A 159 -1.57 -0.95 5.89
N VAL A 160 -1.62 -2.26 5.66
CA VAL A 160 -0.43 -3.06 5.39
C VAL A 160 -0.72 -4.02 4.26
N THR A 161 0.25 -4.16 3.37
CA THR A 161 0.23 -5.11 2.26
C THR A 161 1.58 -5.83 2.20
N HIS A 162 1.62 -6.98 1.53
CA HIS A 162 2.86 -7.71 1.32
C HIS A 162 2.79 -8.57 0.06
N GLN A 163 3.86 -8.57 -0.73
CA GLN A 163 3.99 -9.42 -1.90
C GLN A 163 5.48 -9.66 -2.20
N ALA A 164 5.81 -10.86 -2.68
CA ALA A 164 7.14 -11.24 -3.18
C ALA A 164 8.32 -10.87 -2.27
N GLY A 165 8.12 -10.99 -0.96
CA GLY A 165 9.12 -10.72 0.07
C GLY A 165 9.18 -9.27 0.56
N LEU A 166 8.35 -8.37 0.03
CA LEU A 166 8.20 -7.01 0.53
C LEU A 166 6.98 -6.90 1.45
N VAL A 167 7.13 -6.12 2.52
CA VAL A 167 6.02 -5.70 3.39
C VAL A 167 5.97 -4.18 3.39
N VAL A 168 4.82 -3.62 3.03
CA VAL A 168 4.61 -2.17 2.99
C VAL A 168 3.53 -1.80 3.99
N LEU A 169 3.81 -0.78 4.81
CA LEU A 169 2.85 -0.20 5.74
C LEU A 169 2.74 1.30 5.46
N ILE A 170 1.50 1.79 5.37
CA ILE A 170 1.19 3.22 5.44
C ILE A 170 0.41 3.50 6.73
N ALA A 171 0.64 4.66 7.32
CA ALA A 171 -0.12 5.12 8.47
C ALA A 171 -0.29 6.63 8.49
N ALA A 172 -1.37 7.09 9.11
CA ALA A 172 -1.56 8.47 9.52
C ALA A 172 -1.68 8.54 11.04
N VAL A 173 -0.81 9.34 11.67
CA VAL A 173 -0.77 9.58 13.12
C VAL A 173 -1.49 10.88 13.41
N ARG A 174 -2.40 10.83 14.40
CA ARG A 174 -3.40 11.88 14.68
C ARG A 174 -4.19 12.23 13.41
N PRO A 175 -4.87 11.24 12.81
CA PRO A 175 -5.62 11.46 11.59
C PRO A 175 -6.76 12.46 11.81
N LYS A 176 -7.13 13.17 10.76
CA LYS A 176 -8.36 13.96 10.75
C LYS A 176 -9.59 13.06 10.85
N PRO A 177 -10.71 13.54 11.42
CA PRO A 177 -11.99 12.84 11.32
C PRO A 177 -12.32 12.50 9.86
N GLY A 178 -12.71 11.26 9.59
CA GLY A 178 -13.03 10.77 8.26
C GLY A 178 -11.83 10.34 7.40
N MET A 179 -10.59 10.59 7.83
CA MET A 179 -9.42 10.15 7.09
C MET A 179 -9.30 8.62 7.11
N SER A 180 -8.97 8.04 5.97
CA SER A 180 -8.66 6.62 5.82
C SER A 180 -7.38 6.45 5.02
N VAL A 181 -6.69 5.33 5.23
CA VAL A 181 -5.49 4.98 4.45
C VAL A 181 -5.61 3.55 3.91
N GLY A 182 -5.11 3.36 2.70
CA GLY A 182 -4.96 2.09 2.01
C GLY A 182 -3.57 2.01 1.39
N VAL A 183 -3.07 0.80 1.18
CA VAL A 183 -1.84 0.57 0.42
C VAL A 183 -1.93 -0.76 -0.28
N ASP A 184 -1.42 -0.82 -1.50
CA ASP A 184 -1.14 -2.08 -2.15
C ASP A 184 0.24 -2.13 -2.80
N ILE A 185 0.73 -3.35 -3.01
CA ILE A 185 1.96 -3.61 -3.71
C ILE A 185 1.74 -4.78 -4.64
N VAL A 186 2.20 -4.63 -5.88
CA VAL A 186 2.14 -5.67 -6.89
C VAL A 186 3.53 -5.97 -7.42
N CYS A 187 3.79 -7.27 -7.59
CA CYS A 187 4.97 -7.78 -8.28
C CYS A 187 4.56 -8.44 -9.61
N PRO A 188 4.56 -7.70 -10.74
CA PRO A 188 4.17 -8.26 -12.04
C PRO A 188 4.99 -9.50 -12.43
N THR A 189 6.23 -9.58 -11.96
CA THR A 189 7.14 -10.69 -12.31
C THR A 189 6.75 -12.02 -11.67
N GLU A 190 6.01 -12.06 -10.55
CA GLU A 190 5.60 -13.32 -9.92
C GLU A 190 4.61 -14.13 -10.77
N ARG A 191 3.79 -13.46 -11.56
CA ARG A 191 2.75 -14.09 -12.39
C ARG A 191 3.03 -14.00 -13.89
N ARG A 192 4.10 -13.29 -14.27
CA ARG A 192 4.46 -12.99 -15.66
C ARG A 192 4.35 -14.18 -16.60
N ASP A 193 5.04 -15.29 -16.31
CA ASP A 193 5.08 -16.43 -17.24
C ASP A 193 3.70 -17.08 -17.40
N LYS A 194 2.92 -17.13 -16.32
CA LYS A 194 1.53 -17.62 -16.35
C LYS A 194 0.64 -16.68 -17.17
N ASP A 195 0.71 -15.38 -16.91
CA ASP A 195 -0.14 -14.40 -17.57
C ASP A 195 0.20 -14.28 -19.06
N LEU A 196 1.49 -14.28 -19.42
CA LEU A 196 1.94 -14.35 -20.81
C LEU A 196 1.49 -15.64 -21.50
N GLY A 197 1.50 -16.77 -20.79
CA GLY A 197 0.96 -18.03 -21.29
C GLY A 197 -0.54 -17.94 -21.62
N LEU A 198 -1.33 -17.32 -20.73
CA LEU A 198 -2.77 -17.08 -20.95
C LEU A 198 -3.01 -16.12 -22.13
N ILE A 199 -2.29 -15.01 -22.17
CA ILE A 199 -2.40 -14.01 -23.24
C ILE A 199 -1.99 -14.60 -24.59
N SER A 200 -0.95 -15.44 -24.62
CA SER A 200 -0.51 -16.11 -25.84
C SER A 200 -1.53 -17.14 -26.35
N LYS A 201 -2.32 -17.74 -25.45
CA LYS A 201 -3.30 -18.76 -25.79
C LYS A 201 -4.62 -18.14 -26.25
N ASP A 202 -5.16 -17.24 -25.45
CA ASP A 202 -6.54 -16.77 -25.58
C ASP A 202 -6.61 -15.32 -26.07
N GLY A 203 -5.52 -14.55 -25.97
CA GLY A 203 -5.46 -13.15 -26.40
C GLY A 203 -5.52 -12.13 -25.25
N TRP A 204 -5.15 -10.88 -25.54
CA TRP A 204 -5.14 -9.79 -24.55
C TRP A 204 -6.56 -9.39 -24.13
N LYS A 205 -7.53 -9.38 -25.06
CA LYS A 205 -8.90 -8.94 -24.75
C LYS A 205 -9.57 -9.92 -23.79
N GLU A 206 -9.37 -11.20 -24.02
CA GLU A 206 -9.81 -12.31 -23.22
C GLU A 206 -9.15 -12.26 -21.84
N TYR A 207 -7.85 -11.96 -21.79
CA TYR A 207 -7.14 -11.70 -20.53
C TYR A 207 -7.78 -10.57 -19.71
N VAL A 208 -8.13 -9.44 -20.34
CA VAL A 208 -8.80 -8.33 -19.66
C VAL A 208 -10.22 -8.72 -19.23
N SER A 209 -10.98 -9.42 -20.08
CA SER A 209 -12.37 -9.83 -19.79
C SER A 209 -12.47 -10.79 -18.60
N MET A 210 -11.47 -11.65 -18.36
CA MET A 210 -11.40 -12.47 -17.13
C MET A 210 -11.47 -11.66 -15.83
N HIS A 211 -11.22 -10.35 -15.87
CA HIS A 211 -11.16 -9.46 -14.71
C HIS A 211 -12.31 -8.44 -14.67
N GLU A 212 -13.30 -8.56 -15.56
CA GLU A 212 -14.39 -7.59 -15.72
C GLU A 212 -15.37 -7.54 -14.55
N GLU A 213 -15.32 -8.49 -13.61
CA GLU A 213 -16.09 -8.43 -12.36
C GLU A 213 -15.52 -7.38 -11.39
N VAL A 214 -14.21 -7.17 -11.44
CA VAL A 214 -13.49 -6.23 -10.56
C VAL A 214 -13.26 -4.89 -11.25
N LEU A 215 -13.04 -4.90 -12.57
CA LEU A 215 -12.78 -3.70 -13.38
C LEU A 215 -14.08 -3.08 -13.89
N SER A 216 -14.08 -1.75 -14.01
CA SER A 216 -15.16 -1.01 -14.68
C SER A 216 -15.04 -1.08 -16.21
N GLN A 217 -16.15 -0.85 -16.91
CA GLN A 217 -16.15 -0.86 -18.38
C GLN A 217 -15.16 0.15 -19.00
N PRO A 218 -15.02 1.40 -18.49
CA PRO A 218 -14.03 2.35 -19.00
C PRO A 218 -12.58 1.89 -18.81
N GLU A 219 -12.27 1.22 -17.70
CA GLU A 219 -10.94 0.66 -17.44
C GLU A 219 -10.61 -0.50 -18.39
N CYS A 220 -11.53 -1.46 -18.57
CA CYS A 220 -11.38 -2.53 -19.56
C CYS A 220 -11.17 -1.98 -20.97
N THR A 221 -11.94 -0.95 -21.34
CA THR A 221 -11.80 -0.27 -22.63
C THR A 221 -10.43 0.39 -22.77
N SER A 222 -9.94 1.04 -21.71
CA SER A 222 -8.63 1.71 -21.70
C SER A 222 -7.48 0.69 -21.85
N LEU A 223 -7.53 -0.42 -21.11
CA LEU A 223 -6.55 -1.51 -21.24
C LEU A 223 -6.55 -2.13 -22.64
N ASN A 224 -7.71 -2.28 -23.27
CA ASN A 224 -7.83 -2.84 -24.62
C ASN A 224 -7.36 -1.88 -25.73
N ARG A 225 -7.34 -0.56 -25.45
CA ARG A 225 -6.90 0.48 -26.37
C ARG A 225 -5.43 0.88 -26.20
N LEU A 226 -4.69 0.23 -25.30
CA LEU A 226 -3.26 0.50 -25.12
C LEU A 226 -2.51 0.38 -26.45
N PRO A 227 -1.70 1.39 -26.84
CA PRO A 227 -1.03 1.43 -28.14
C PRO A 227 0.19 0.51 -28.22
N PHE A 228 0.60 -0.08 -27.09
CA PHE A 228 1.83 -0.86 -26.98
C PHE A 228 1.67 -2.24 -27.61
N LYS A 229 2.67 -2.72 -28.34
CA LYS A 229 2.73 -4.12 -28.81
C LYS A 229 3.37 -5.05 -27.78
N ASP A 230 4.25 -4.51 -26.94
CA ASP A 230 4.92 -5.26 -25.88
C ASP A 230 3.92 -5.69 -24.79
N LEU A 231 3.82 -7.01 -24.57
CA LEU A 231 2.92 -7.59 -23.58
C LEU A 231 3.36 -7.30 -22.15
N ASP A 232 4.67 -7.21 -21.88
CA ASP A 232 5.16 -6.83 -20.56
C ASP A 232 4.73 -5.40 -20.21
N HIS A 233 4.80 -4.48 -21.17
CA HIS A 233 4.35 -3.11 -20.98
C HIS A 233 2.84 -3.03 -20.73
N ARG A 234 2.04 -3.79 -21.49
CA ARG A 234 0.59 -3.91 -21.25
C ARG A 234 0.28 -4.48 -19.87
N LEU A 235 1.01 -5.52 -19.45
CA LEU A 235 0.86 -6.10 -18.11
C LEU A 235 1.20 -5.11 -17.01
N ARG A 236 2.18 -4.22 -17.20
CA ARG A 236 2.46 -3.15 -16.23
C ARG A 236 1.28 -2.19 -16.08
N TYR A 237 0.61 -1.80 -17.16
CA TYR A 237 -0.61 -0.99 -17.06
C TYR A 237 -1.73 -1.72 -16.31
N PHE A 238 -1.94 -3.00 -16.63
CA PHE A 238 -2.91 -3.83 -15.92
C PHE A 238 -2.60 -3.92 -14.42
N TYR A 239 -1.35 -4.15 -14.05
CA TYR A 239 -0.95 -4.28 -12.66
C TYR A 239 -0.89 -2.94 -11.91
N THR A 240 -0.61 -1.82 -12.58
CA THR A 240 -0.80 -0.49 -12.01
C THR A 240 -2.26 -0.30 -11.61
N LEU A 241 -3.18 -0.58 -12.55
CA LEU A 241 -4.60 -0.46 -12.30
C LEU A 241 -5.06 -1.37 -11.17
N TRP A 242 -4.63 -2.63 -11.18
CA TRP A 242 -4.93 -3.58 -10.13
C TRP A 242 -4.49 -3.06 -8.76
N CYS A 243 -3.25 -2.57 -8.66
CA CYS A 243 -2.67 -2.05 -7.43
C CYS A 243 -3.44 -0.81 -6.92
N LEU A 244 -3.78 0.13 -7.81
CA LEU A 244 -4.62 1.31 -7.49
C LEU A 244 -5.97 0.91 -6.89
N ARG A 245 -6.66 -0.05 -7.54
CA ARG A 245 -7.97 -0.51 -7.08
C ARG A 245 -7.88 -1.24 -5.74
N GLU A 246 -6.91 -2.13 -5.58
CA GLU A 246 -6.66 -2.81 -4.30
C GLU A 246 -6.36 -1.84 -3.17
N ALA A 247 -5.52 -0.82 -3.40
CA ALA A 247 -5.21 0.20 -2.40
C ALA A 247 -6.49 0.95 -1.97
N TYR A 248 -7.32 1.36 -2.93
CA TYR A 248 -8.59 2.04 -2.65
C TYR A 248 -9.59 1.14 -1.90
N VAL A 249 -9.75 -0.12 -2.32
CA VAL A 249 -10.64 -1.08 -1.66
C VAL A 249 -10.15 -1.43 -0.24
N LYS A 250 -8.83 -1.52 -0.03
CA LYS A 250 -8.23 -1.68 1.30
C LYS A 250 -8.41 -0.43 2.17
N MET A 251 -8.46 0.75 1.56
CA MET A 251 -8.76 2.00 2.26
C MET A 251 -10.16 1.97 2.85
N THR A 252 -11.19 1.63 2.06
CA THR A 252 -12.60 1.53 2.51
C THR A 252 -12.84 0.32 3.42
N GLY A 253 -12.05 -0.74 3.23
CA GLY A 253 -12.11 -1.97 4.01
C GLY A 253 -13.16 -2.98 3.52
N GLU A 254 -13.86 -2.73 2.41
CA GLU A 254 -14.97 -3.59 1.95
C GLU A 254 -14.54 -4.85 1.16
N ALA A 255 -13.23 -5.02 0.92
CA ALA A 255 -12.65 -6.11 0.11
C ALA A 255 -13.20 -6.18 -1.34
N LEU A 256 -12.68 -7.10 -2.16
CA LEU A 256 -13.06 -7.24 -3.58
C LEU A 256 -14.47 -7.82 -3.82
N LEU A 257 -15.32 -7.89 -2.80
CA LEU A 257 -16.71 -8.36 -2.93
C LEU A 257 -17.71 -7.21 -2.89
N ALA A 258 -17.23 -5.97 -2.91
CA ALA A 258 -18.08 -4.81 -2.85
C ALA A 258 -18.93 -4.69 -4.13
N PRO A 259 -20.27 -4.60 -4.03
CA PRO A 259 -21.15 -4.57 -5.20
C PRO A 259 -20.96 -3.31 -6.06
N TRP A 260 -20.26 -2.30 -5.53
CA TRP A 260 -19.99 -1.04 -6.20
C TRP A 260 -18.67 -1.01 -6.98
N LEU A 261 -17.87 -2.08 -7.02
CA LEU A 261 -16.57 -2.07 -7.70
C LEU A 261 -16.67 -1.58 -9.15
N LYS A 262 -17.67 -2.03 -9.91
CA LYS A 262 -17.88 -1.58 -11.30
C LYS A 262 -18.20 -0.09 -11.44
N ARG A 263 -18.54 0.60 -10.35
CA ARG A 263 -18.82 2.04 -10.27
C ARG A 263 -17.61 2.87 -9.86
N LEU A 264 -16.52 2.22 -9.43
CA LEU A 264 -15.21 2.84 -9.21
C LEU A 264 -14.42 2.79 -10.52
N GLU A 265 -13.82 3.90 -10.91
CA GLU A 265 -12.98 4.00 -12.11
C GLU A 265 -11.68 4.72 -11.78
N MET A 266 -10.56 4.14 -12.16
CA MET A 266 -9.27 4.82 -12.24
C MET A 266 -9.10 5.32 -13.67
N ARG A 267 -9.02 6.63 -13.87
CA ARG A 267 -8.78 7.25 -15.17
C ARG A 267 -7.34 7.75 -15.26
N TYR A 268 -6.80 7.76 -16.47
CA TYR A 268 -5.43 8.22 -16.76
C TYR A 268 -4.33 7.48 -15.96
N PHE A 269 -4.62 6.26 -15.48
CA PHE A 269 -3.63 5.43 -14.81
C PHE A 269 -2.50 5.05 -15.78
N ALA A 270 -1.28 5.01 -15.26
CA ALA A 270 -0.11 4.57 -16.01
C ALA A 270 0.96 4.04 -15.04
N PRO A 271 1.83 3.12 -15.49
CA PRO A 271 3.04 2.77 -14.77
C PRO A 271 3.86 4.01 -14.39
N PRO A 272 4.53 4.01 -13.23
CA PRO A 272 5.32 5.15 -12.77
C PRO A 272 6.40 5.61 -13.74
N GLU A 273 6.92 4.70 -14.56
CA GLU A 273 7.90 4.99 -15.60
C GLU A 273 7.34 5.78 -16.78
N ASP A 274 6.03 5.69 -17.05
CA ASP A 274 5.38 6.32 -18.18
C ASP A 274 4.74 7.65 -17.80
N ALA A 275 4.25 7.77 -16.56
CA ALA A 275 3.67 9.01 -16.07
C ALA A 275 3.58 9.08 -14.53
N PRO A 276 3.52 10.29 -13.94
CA PRO A 276 3.37 10.43 -12.50
C PRO A 276 1.96 10.02 -12.05
N ILE A 277 1.86 9.36 -10.90
CA ILE A 277 0.57 8.93 -10.34
C ILE A 277 -0.41 10.09 -10.11
N SER A 278 0.10 11.31 -9.89
CA SER A 278 -0.71 12.50 -9.63
C SER A 278 -1.63 12.90 -10.79
N GLN A 279 -1.46 12.29 -11.97
CA GLN A 279 -2.39 12.44 -13.09
C GLN A 279 -3.60 11.49 -12.99
N THR A 280 -3.48 10.41 -12.20
CA THR A 280 -4.53 9.40 -12.08
C THR A 280 -5.69 10.03 -11.33
N GLU A 281 -6.89 9.90 -11.90
CA GLU A 281 -8.12 10.38 -11.29
C GLU A 281 -8.94 9.20 -10.80
N ILE A 282 -9.56 9.36 -9.63
CA ILE A 282 -10.52 8.39 -9.10
C ILE A 282 -11.92 8.92 -9.33
N TRP A 283 -12.74 8.12 -9.99
CA TRP A 283 -14.14 8.43 -10.22
C TRP A 283 -15.00 7.40 -9.51
N PHE A 284 -16.06 7.86 -8.85
CA PHE A 284 -17.08 7.00 -8.28
C PHE A 284 -18.45 7.44 -8.76
N GLN A 285 -19.18 6.53 -9.41
CA GLN A 285 -20.51 6.79 -9.97
C GLN A 285 -20.53 7.99 -10.95
N GLY A 286 -19.46 8.11 -11.76
CA GLY A 286 -19.33 9.20 -12.72
C GLY A 286 -18.98 10.57 -12.12
N ARG A 287 -18.59 10.64 -10.84
CA ARG A 287 -18.08 11.85 -10.20
C ARG A 287 -16.61 11.70 -9.82
N LEU A 288 -15.82 12.73 -10.11
CA LEU A 288 -14.44 12.81 -9.63
C LEU A 288 -14.44 12.87 -8.09
N LEU A 289 -13.58 12.07 -7.47
CA LEU A 289 -13.30 12.15 -6.04
C LEU A 289 -12.10 13.08 -5.83
N GLU A 290 -12.34 14.25 -5.25
CA GLU A 290 -11.31 15.28 -5.01
C GLU A 290 -10.68 15.16 -3.61
N ASP A 291 -11.27 14.34 -2.73
CA ASP A 291 -10.87 14.13 -1.34
C ASP A 291 -9.98 12.89 -1.16
N VAL A 292 -9.46 12.33 -2.26
CA VAL A 292 -8.58 11.16 -2.24
C VAL A 292 -7.26 11.49 -2.93
N ASP A 293 -6.19 11.42 -2.16
CA ASP A 293 -4.83 11.60 -2.65
C ASP A 293 -4.15 10.24 -2.84
N PHE A 294 -3.67 9.95 -4.06
CA PHE A 294 -2.70 8.88 -4.27
C PHE A 294 -1.27 9.38 -4.07
N SER A 295 -0.43 8.52 -3.49
CA SER A 295 1.01 8.71 -3.54
C SER A 295 1.69 7.42 -3.99
N ASP A 296 2.37 7.47 -5.13
CA ASP A 296 3.07 6.31 -5.67
C ASP A 296 4.53 6.40 -5.30
N TYR A 297 5.08 5.26 -4.94
CA TYR A 297 6.51 5.08 -4.79
C TYR A 297 6.93 3.86 -5.61
N ALA A 298 7.40 4.10 -6.83
CA ALA A 298 8.13 3.10 -7.58
C ALA A 298 9.37 2.65 -6.79
N TYR A 299 9.32 1.46 -6.20
CA TYR A 299 10.45 0.91 -5.47
C TYR A 299 11.47 0.30 -6.45
N GLN A 300 12.34 1.12 -7.02
CA GLN A 300 13.52 0.67 -7.76
C GLN A 300 14.67 0.37 -6.78
N MET A 301 14.65 -0.78 -6.10
CA MET A 301 15.82 -1.26 -5.34
C MET A 301 16.36 -2.56 -5.93
N LEU A 302 17.58 -2.44 -6.48
CA LEU A 302 18.61 -3.46 -6.57
C LEU A 302 18.35 -4.64 -7.53
N SER A 303 18.82 -4.47 -8.76
CA SER A 303 19.24 -5.55 -9.69
C SER A 303 18.20 -6.54 -10.23
N GLN A 304 16.91 -6.47 -9.88
CA GLN A 304 15.86 -7.24 -10.56
C GLN A 304 14.60 -6.39 -10.78
N LYS A 305 14.15 -6.36 -12.04
CA LYS A 305 13.22 -5.40 -12.65
C LYS A 305 11.80 -5.44 -12.03
N ASN A 306 11.16 -4.27 -12.00
CA ASN A 306 9.71 -3.97 -11.96
C ASN A 306 8.94 -4.29 -10.66
N TRP A 307 8.81 -3.28 -9.79
CA TRP A 307 7.88 -3.25 -8.66
C TRP A 307 7.01 -2.01 -8.76
N GLN A 308 5.71 -2.15 -8.51
CA GLN A 308 4.79 -1.02 -8.41
C GLN A 308 4.19 -1.02 -7.01
N THR A 309 4.30 0.11 -6.31
CA THR A 309 3.68 0.32 -4.99
C THR A 309 2.85 1.58 -5.08
N VAL A 310 1.55 1.42 -4.91
CA VAL A 310 0.60 2.52 -4.94
C VAL A 310 0.02 2.66 -3.53
N LEU A 311 0.15 3.86 -2.96
CA LEU A 311 -0.48 4.25 -1.70
C LEU A 311 -1.75 5.04 -1.99
#